data_AF-A0A2W4TN44-F1
#
_entry.id   AF-A0A2W4TN44-F1
#
_cell.length_a   1.000
_cell.length_b   1.000
_cell.length_c   1.000
_cell.angle_alpha   90.00
_cell.angle_beta   90.00
_cell.angle_gamma   90.00
#
_symmetry.space_group_name_H-M   'P 1'
#
loop_
_entity.id
_entity.type
_entity.pdbx_description
1 polymer ?
#
loop_
_entity_poly.entity_id
_entity_poly.type
_entity_poly.pdbx_seq_one_letter_code
_entity_poly.pdbx_strand_id
1 'polypeptide(L)'
;MILLFLSAVCDRCEASPSTDGFDRGYIVWRGRPAGSCEYVFKTRADAERWRDASGLNRFPIRSVLSRTEFRWRRSTGSASDIELADRLFEIFPDDTHEPGPNRAFIEP
;
A
#
# COMPACT_ATOMS: atom_id res chain seq x y z
N MET A 1 47.01 10.28 -5.46
CA MET A 1 46.12 9.51 -4.58
C MET A 1 44.72 10.02 -4.81
N ILE A 2 43.93 9.29 -5.61
CA ILE A 2 42.60 9.71 -6.09
C ILE A 2 41.58 9.13 -5.11
N LEU A 3 40.90 10.00 -4.34
CA LEU A 3 39.77 9.64 -3.50
C LEU A 3 38.50 9.72 -4.36
N LEU A 4 37.98 8.56 -4.76
CA LEU A 4 36.69 8.43 -5.43
C LEU A 4 35.57 8.47 -4.38
N PHE A 5 34.63 9.38 -4.61
CA PHE A 5 33.37 9.54 -3.90
C PHE A 5 32.48 8.30 -4.06
N LEU A 6 31.89 7.81 -2.97
CA LEU A 6 30.65 7.04 -3.02
C LEU A 6 29.76 7.48 -1.85
N SER A 7 28.90 8.45 -2.13
CA SER A 7 27.70 8.73 -1.35
C SER A 7 26.81 7.50 -1.38
N ALA A 8 26.82 6.72 -0.30
CA ALA A 8 25.85 5.66 -0.07
C ALA A 8 24.50 6.31 0.27
N VAL A 9 23.79 6.75 -0.76
CA VAL A 9 22.33 6.88 -0.70
C VAL A 9 21.84 5.45 -0.51
N CYS A 10 21.29 5.14 0.67
CA CYS A 10 20.66 3.86 0.93
C CYS A 10 19.41 3.74 0.05
N ASP A 11 19.61 3.20 -1.15
CA ASP A 11 18.57 2.72 -2.08
C ASP A 11 17.92 1.41 -1.57
N ARG A 12 17.80 1.25 -0.24
CA ARG A 12 17.33 0.00 0.38
C ARG A 12 15.93 0.14 0.97
N CYS A 13 15.01 0.60 0.12
CA CYS A 13 13.57 0.40 0.29
C CYS A 13 13.03 -0.64 -0.72
N GLU A 14 13.90 -1.48 -1.29
CA GLU A 14 13.47 -2.68 -2.01
C GLU A 14 12.94 -3.72 -1.00
N ALA A 15 11.62 -3.71 -0.88
CA ALA A 15 10.75 -4.85 -0.57
C ALA A 15 11.45 -6.01 0.17
N SER A 16 11.67 -5.85 1.47
CA SER A 16 11.73 -7.03 2.33
C SER A 16 10.28 -7.44 2.58
N PRO A 17 9.80 -8.61 2.11
CA PRO A 17 8.54 -9.12 2.60
C PRO A 17 8.65 -9.15 4.13
N SER A 18 7.67 -8.55 4.80
CA SER A 18 7.61 -8.52 6.26
C SER A 18 7.88 -9.93 6.79
N THR A 19 8.65 -10.03 7.86
CA THR A 19 9.20 -11.23 8.53
C THR A 19 8.22 -12.40 8.78
N ASP A 20 6.94 -12.24 8.44
CA ASP A 20 5.82 -13.14 8.72
C ASP A 20 5.09 -13.66 7.45
N GLY A 21 5.63 -13.40 6.24
CA GLY A 21 5.03 -13.90 4.99
C GLY A 21 3.82 -13.09 4.49
N PHE A 22 3.61 -11.90 5.05
CA PHE A 22 2.61 -10.94 4.60
C PHE A 22 3.27 -9.74 3.94
N ASP A 23 2.70 -9.31 2.82
CA ASP A 23 3.02 -8.02 2.23
C ASP A 23 2.12 -6.93 2.81
N ARG A 24 2.65 -5.71 2.96
CA ARG A 24 1.95 -4.60 3.63
C ARG A 24 1.63 -3.49 2.65
N GLY A 25 0.41 -2.97 2.76
CA GLY A 25 -0.03 -1.77 2.07
C GLY A 25 -0.82 -0.84 2.97
N TYR A 26 -1.28 0.27 2.42
CA TYR A 26 -2.07 1.28 3.13
C TYR A 26 -3.34 1.57 2.36
N ILE A 27 -4.45 1.79 3.05
CA ILE A 27 -5.73 2.16 2.44
C ILE A 27 -6.30 3.39 3.12
N VAL A 28 -7.10 4.17 2.38
CA VAL A 28 -8.00 5.15 2.99
C VAL A 28 -9.27 4.40 3.42
N TRP A 29 -9.40 4.14 4.71
CA TRP A 29 -10.48 3.34 5.25
C TRP A 29 -11.78 4.13 5.31
N ARG A 30 -12.69 3.81 4.39
CA ARG A 30 -14.01 4.46 4.28
C ARG A 30 -15.10 3.78 5.10
N GLY A 31 -14.77 2.75 5.90
CA GLY A 31 -15.75 1.97 6.66
C GLY A 31 -16.71 1.19 5.77
N ARG A 32 -16.26 0.76 4.58
CA ARG A 32 -17.08 -0.05 3.68
C ARG A 32 -17.25 -1.47 4.21
N PRO A 33 -18.33 -2.18 3.81
CA PRO A 33 -18.52 -3.58 4.18
C PRO A 33 -17.34 -4.46 3.73
N ALA A 34 -17.13 -5.57 4.43
CA ALA A 34 -16.10 -6.56 4.09
C ALA A 34 -16.24 -7.02 2.63
N GLY A 35 -15.11 -7.25 1.97
CA GLY A 35 -15.06 -7.60 0.55
C GLY A 35 -15.21 -6.39 -0.40
N SER A 36 -15.24 -5.17 0.13
CA SER A 36 -15.23 -3.98 -0.71
C SER A 36 -13.86 -3.77 -1.36
N CYS A 37 -13.88 -3.45 -2.66
CA CYS A 37 -12.69 -3.12 -3.43
C CYS A 37 -12.18 -1.71 -3.07
N GLU A 38 -10.95 -1.63 -2.57
CA GLU A 38 -10.27 -0.38 -2.25
C GLU A 38 -8.90 -0.28 -2.95
N TYR A 39 -8.42 0.96 -3.13
CA TYR A 39 -7.05 1.21 -3.57
C TYR A 39 -6.09 0.96 -2.42
N VAL A 40 -5.05 0.17 -2.70
CA VAL A 40 -3.94 -0.09 -1.77
C VAL A 40 -2.74 0.72 -2.24
N PHE A 41 -2.11 1.43 -1.31
CA PHE A 41 -0.94 2.27 -1.54
C PHE A 41 0.30 1.63 -0.94
N LYS A 42 1.44 1.82 -1.58
CA LYS A 42 2.72 1.27 -1.12
C LYS A 42 3.17 1.90 0.19
N THR A 43 2.97 3.22 0.29
CA THR A 43 3.35 3.99 1.47
C THR A 43 2.16 4.72 2.08
N ARG A 44 2.27 5.06 3.38
CA ARG A 44 1.29 5.91 4.04
C ARG A 44 1.21 7.30 3.39
N ALA A 45 2.35 7.86 2.99
CA ALA A 45 2.42 9.16 2.34
C ALA A 45 1.67 9.18 0.99
N ASP A 46 1.75 8.10 0.23
CA ASP A 46 0.98 7.92 -1.01
C ASP A 46 -0.54 7.91 -0.74
N ALA A 47 -0.97 7.19 0.30
CA ALA A 47 -2.35 7.19 0.73
C ALA A 47 -2.82 8.57 1.21
N GLU A 48 -1.97 9.33 1.90
CA GLU A 48 -2.23 10.71 2.34
C GLU A 48 -2.41 11.65 1.14
N ARG A 49 -1.46 11.64 0.19
CA ARG A 49 -1.55 12.43 -1.04
C ARG A 49 -2.83 12.13 -1.82
N TRP A 50 -3.17 10.85 -1.97
CA TRP A 50 -4.39 10.46 -2.67
C TRP A 50 -5.66 10.86 -1.92
N ARG A 51 -5.67 10.69 -0.59
CA ARG A 51 -6.78 11.11 0.28
C ARG A 51 -7.05 12.60 0.15
N ASP A 52 -5.98 13.40 0.20
CA ASP A 52 -6.06 14.86 0.16
C ASP A 52 -6.51 15.34 -1.22
N ALA A 53 -5.95 14.78 -2.30
CA ALA A 53 -6.38 15.05 -3.67
C ALA A 53 -7.84 14.64 -3.94
N SER A 54 -8.35 13.62 -3.25
CA SER A 54 -9.72 13.12 -3.39
C SER A 54 -10.73 13.80 -2.45
N GLY A 55 -10.29 14.74 -1.60
CA GLY A 55 -11.15 15.40 -0.61
C GLY A 55 -11.67 14.44 0.49
N LEU A 56 -10.93 13.39 0.79
CA LEU A 56 -11.31 12.31 1.71
C LEU A 56 -10.70 12.45 3.11
N ASN A 57 -10.30 13.66 3.50
CA ASN A 57 -9.53 13.95 4.72
C ASN A 57 -10.18 13.48 6.02
N ARG A 58 -11.51 13.31 6.02
CA ARG A 58 -12.28 12.77 7.15
C ARG A 58 -12.06 11.28 7.40
N PHE A 59 -11.52 10.56 6.42
CA PHE A 59 -11.34 9.11 6.49
C PHE A 59 -9.93 8.77 6.97
N PRO A 60 -9.79 7.84 7.95
CA PRO A 60 -8.50 7.43 8.45
C PRO A 60 -7.74 6.58 7.42
N ILE A 61 -6.42 6.56 7.53
CA ILE A 61 -5.58 5.63 6.78
C ILE A 61 -5.27 4.44 7.68
N ARG A 62 -5.44 3.24 7.15
CA ARG A 62 -5.15 1.99 7.85
C ARG A 62 -4.13 1.16 7.08
N SER A 63 -3.30 0.43 7.81
CA SER A 63 -2.45 -0.60 7.25
C SER A 63 -3.29 -1.81 6.86
N VAL A 64 -2.93 -2.46 5.77
CA VAL A 64 -3.48 -3.75 5.35
C VAL A 64 -2.36 -4.72 5.08
N LEU A 65 -2.66 -5.99 5.30
CA LEU A 65 -1.76 -7.11 5.06
C LEU A 65 -2.37 -8.02 4.01
N SER A 66 -1.54 -8.56 3.13
CA SER A 66 -1.94 -9.59 2.17
C SER A 66 -0.96 -10.75 2.21
N ARG A 67 -1.46 -11.98 2.04
CA ARG A 67 -0.63 -13.17 1.82
C ARG A 67 -0.07 -13.22 0.40
N THR A 68 -0.58 -12.39 -0.50
CA THR A 68 -0.09 -12.25 -1.87
C THR A 68 0.69 -10.94 -1.98
N GLU A 69 1.78 -10.95 -2.74
CA GLU A 69 2.56 -9.74 -3.03
C GLU A 69 1.70 -8.69 -3.74
N PHE A 70 1.78 -7.45 -3.27
CA PHE A 70 1.22 -6.30 -3.96
C PHE A 70 2.12 -5.91 -5.13
N ARG A 71 1.55 -5.90 -6.34
CA ARG A 71 2.24 -5.35 -7.50
C ARG A 71 2.01 -3.86 -7.57
N TRP A 72 3.08 -3.09 -7.42
CA TRP A 72 3.01 -1.63 -7.42
C TRP A 72 3.05 -1.06 -8.83
N ARG A 73 2.22 -0.05 -9.08
CA ARG A 73 2.27 0.79 -10.27
C ARG A 73 2.29 2.27 -9.85
N ARG A 74 2.97 3.08 -10.65
CA ARG A 74 2.85 4.53 -10.52
C ARG A 74 1.53 4.99 -11.13
N SER A 75 0.81 5.84 -10.40
CA SER A 75 -0.38 6.51 -10.88
C SER A 75 -0.04 7.42 -12.07
N THR A 76 -0.92 7.43 -13.06
CA THR A 76 -0.86 8.30 -14.24
C THR A 76 -2.10 9.19 -14.23
N GLY A 77 -1.98 10.49 -13.91
CA GLY A 77 -3.12 11.41 -13.86
C GLY A 77 -2.97 12.53 -12.83
N SER A 78 -4.09 13.12 -12.37
CA SER A 78 -4.10 14.27 -11.45
C SER A 78 -3.43 14.02 -10.10
N ALA A 79 -3.26 12.75 -9.72
CA ALA A 79 -2.48 12.31 -8.57
C ALA A 79 -1.21 11.61 -9.08
N SER A 80 -0.40 12.35 -9.84
CA SER A 80 0.89 11.90 -10.35
C SER A 80 1.86 11.66 -9.20
N ASP A 81 2.78 10.72 -9.36
CA ASP A 81 3.82 10.39 -8.37
C ASP A 81 3.31 9.76 -7.07
N ILE A 82 2.25 8.94 -7.20
CA ILE A 82 1.74 8.05 -6.14
C ILE A 82 1.94 6.59 -6.58
N GLU A 83 2.48 5.74 -5.70
CA GLU A 83 2.53 4.29 -5.91
C GLU A 83 1.30 3.62 -5.30
N LEU A 84 0.50 2.97 -6.14
CA LEU A 84 -0.65 2.15 -5.73
C LEU A 84 -0.57 0.76 -6.35
N ALA A 85 -1.33 -0.19 -5.80
CA ALA A 85 -1.44 -1.51 -6.36
C ALA A 85 -2.00 -1.47 -7.79
N ASP A 86 -1.55 -2.38 -8.64
CA ASP A 86 -1.97 -2.49 -10.04
C ASP A 86 -3.46 -2.83 -10.19
N ARG A 87 -4.05 -3.37 -9.13
CA ARG A 87 -5.44 -3.81 -9.01
C ARG A 87 -6.08 -3.27 -7.74
N LEU A 88 -7.40 -3.27 -7.73
CA LEU A 88 -8.16 -3.07 -6.50
C LEU A 88 -8.11 -4.35 -5.65
N PHE A 89 -8.06 -4.17 -4.34
CA PHE A 89 -8.06 -5.28 -3.39
C PHE A 89 -9.36 -5.29 -2.59
N GLU A 90 -9.92 -6.48 -2.43
CA GLU A 90 -11.00 -6.73 -1.49
C GLU A 90 -10.45 -6.64 -0.06
N ILE A 91 -11.02 -5.74 0.75
CA ILE A 91 -10.58 -5.53 2.12
C ILE A 91 -11.48 -6.30 3.10
N PHE A 92 -10.87 -7.15 3.91
CA PHE A 92 -11.50 -7.90 4.98
C PHE A 92 -11.07 -7.37 6.36
N PRO A 93 -11.89 -7.54 7.41
CA PRO A 93 -11.52 -7.13 8.75
C PRO A 93 -10.41 -7.99 9.36
N ASP A 94 -10.28 -9.25 8.92
CA ASP A 94 -9.39 -10.26 9.49
C ASP A 94 -8.93 -11.27 8.41
N ASP A 95 -7.97 -12.12 8.76
CA ASP A 95 -7.38 -13.14 7.88
C ASP A 95 -8.10 -14.49 7.92
N THR A 96 -9.29 -14.58 8.54
CA THR A 96 -10.05 -15.84 8.64
C THR A 96 -10.72 -16.24 7.32
N HIS A 97 -10.76 -15.29 6.37
CA HIS A 97 -11.33 -15.49 5.04
C HIS A 97 -10.32 -16.17 4.12
N GLU A 98 -10.81 -16.98 3.17
CA GLU A 98 -9.95 -17.69 2.23
C GLU A 98 -9.01 -16.72 1.49
N PRO A 99 -7.71 -17.02 1.40
CA PRO A 99 -6.77 -16.18 0.67
C PRO A 99 -7.15 -16.14 -0.81
N GLY A 100 -7.11 -14.95 -1.39
CA GLY A 100 -7.40 -14.71 -2.79
C GLY A 100 -6.37 -13.76 -3.41
N PRO A 101 -6.24 -13.75 -4.75
CA PRO A 101 -5.16 -13.06 -5.44
C PRO A 101 -5.16 -11.53 -5.25
N ASN A 102 -6.32 -10.93 -4.96
CA ASN A 102 -6.47 -9.51 -4.68
C ASN A 102 -7.19 -9.28 -3.33
N ARG A 103 -6.80 -10.04 -2.29
CA ARG A 103 -7.40 -9.90 -0.96
C ARG A 103 -6.38 -9.36 0.03
N ALA A 104 -6.81 -8.41 0.84
CA ALA A 104 -6.04 -7.89 1.95
C ALA A 104 -6.94 -7.76 3.19
N PHE A 105 -6.34 -7.82 4.36
CA PHE A 105 -7.04 -7.68 5.63
C PHE A 105 -6.46 -6.53 6.44
N ILE A 106 -7.28 -5.92 7.29
CA ILE A 106 -6.84 -4.81 8.14
C ILE A 106 -5.83 -5.34 9.16
N GLU A 107 -4.70 -4.65 9.29
CA GLU A 107 -3.75 -4.94 10.35
C GLU A 107 -4.40 -4.63 11.72
N PRO A 108 -4.37 -5.57 12.68
CA PRO A 108 -5.03 -5.42 13.98
C PRO A 108 -4.49 -4.27 14.84
#